data_AF-A0A2D6PND3-F1
#
_entry.id   AF-A0A2D6PND3-F1
#
_cell.length_a   1.000
_cell.length_b   1.000
_cell.length_c   1.000
_cell.angle_alpha   90.00
_cell.angle_beta   90.00
_cell.angle_gamma   90.00
#
_symmetry.space_group_name_H-M   'P 1'
#
loop_
_entity.id
_entity.type
_entity.pdbx_description
1 polymer ?
#
loop_
_entity_poly.entity_id
_entity_poly.type
_entity_poly.pdbx_seq_one_letter_code
_entity_poly.pdbx_strand_id
1 'polypeptide(L)'
;MLYGLSLLAGIVLLFLGGESLIRGAVAGAKRMGVSPLLTGLVVVGFGTSAPELVVSVDAAIREQPDIAVGNIVGSNIGNILLILGLCAVICPMNVHPLALRRDGVVVVAASLLFIVLAWSGALGRWEAALLLAMLTAYLMWAYWTERNQSLPEAEMHSAEAEELSAIPSSTAMIIVALVLGLIMLIGGSQLLLYGAIGLAQSIGISEAVIGLTIVAVGTSLPEMAVSVIAALRR
;
A
#
# COMPACT_ATOMS: atom_id res chain seq x y z
N MET A 1 -0.37 25.73 -16.46
CA MET A 1 -1.23 26.12 -15.32
C MET A 1 -2.14 24.97 -14.88
N LEU A 2 -2.89 24.35 -15.80
CA LEU A 2 -3.75 23.18 -15.51
C LEU A 2 -2.99 22.01 -14.86
N TYR A 3 -1.84 21.60 -15.40
CA TYR A 3 -1.07 20.48 -14.83
C TYR A 3 -0.56 20.72 -13.40
N GLY A 4 -0.12 21.95 -13.10
CA GLY A 4 0.32 22.32 -11.75
C GLY A 4 -0.83 22.30 -10.74
N LEU A 5 -2.03 22.73 -11.16
CA LEU A 5 -3.24 22.66 -10.33
C LEU A 5 -3.64 21.20 -10.05
N SER A 6 -3.60 20.34 -11.07
CA SER A 6 -3.84 18.90 -10.92
C SER A 6 -2.85 18.24 -9.96
N LEU A 7 -1.57 18.60 -10.02
CA LEU A 7 -0.55 18.12 -9.09
C LEU A 7 -0.88 18.47 -7.64
N LEU A 8 -1.18 19.75 -7.37
CA LEU A 8 -1.54 20.21 -6.03
C LEU A 8 -2.82 19.55 -5.53
N ALA A 9 -3.86 19.49 -6.36
CA ALA A 9 -5.12 18.85 -6.02
C ALA A 9 -4.94 17.34 -5.75
N GLY A 10 -4.10 16.66 -6.54
CA GLY A 10 -3.76 15.25 -6.33
C GLY A 10 -3.08 15.00 -4.98
N ILE A 11 -2.10 15.84 -4.61
CA ILE A 11 -1.43 15.77 -3.29
C ILE A 11 -2.44 15.96 -2.14
N VAL A 12 -3.32 16.97 -2.25
CA VAL A 12 -4.35 17.22 -1.23
C VAL A 12 -5.31 16.04 -1.09
N LEU A 13 -5.77 15.48 -2.22
CA LEU A 13 -6.65 14.31 -2.22
C LEU A 13 -5.98 13.07 -1.63
N LEU A 14 -4.71 12.82 -1.96
CA LEU A 14 -3.92 11.73 -1.39
C LEU A 14 -3.78 11.89 0.13
N PHE A 15 -3.50 13.11 0.60
CA PHE A 15 -3.40 13.39 2.04
C PHE A 15 -4.71 13.12 2.78
N LEU A 16 -5.80 13.74 2.32
CA LEU A 16 -7.13 13.59 2.94
C LEU A 16 -7.64 12.14 2.83
N GLY A 17 -7.39 11.48 1.70
CA GLY A 17 -7.76 10.10 1.46
C GLY A 17 -7.03 9.14 2.39
N GLY A 18 -5.72 9.31 2.56
CA GLY A 18 -4.90 8.52 3.48
C GLY A 18 -5.36 8.71 4.93
N GLU A 19 -5.62 9.95 5.35
CA GLU A 19 -6.13 10.23 6.69
C GLU A 19 -7.51 9.59 6.94
N SER A 20 -8.42 9.68 5.98
CA SER A 20 -9.74 9.06 6.08
C SER A 20 -9.65 7.53 6.14
N LEU A 21 -8.80 6.93 5.31
CA LEU A 21 -8.60 5.48 5.26
C LEU A 21 -8.01 4.96 6.58
N ILE A 22 -6.96 5.59 7.11
CA ILE A 22 -6.35 5.20 8.39
C ILE A 22 -7.37 5.30 9.52
N ARG A 23 -8.11 6.43 9.63
CA ARG A 23 -9.13 6.62 10.67
C ARG A 23 -10.24 5.58 10.58
N GLY A 24 -10.76 5.32 9.38
CA GLY A 24 -11.79 4.31 9.14
C GLY A 24 -11.29 2.90 9.48
N ALA A 25 -10.06 2.57 9.10
CA ALA A 25 -9.46 1.29 9.37
C ALA A 25 -9.33 1.05 10.88
N VAL A 26 -8.71 1.98 11.61
CA VAL A 26 -8.52 1.90 13.07
C VAL A 26 -9.86 1.82 13.81
N ALA A 27 -10.86 2.61 13.39
CA ALA A 27 -12.21 2.57 13.96
C ALA A 27 -12.88 1.21 13.78
N GLY A 28 -12.77 0.63 12.58
CA GLY A 28 -13.27 -0.71 12.25
C GLY A 28 -12.61 -1.78 13.11
N ALA A 29 -11.28 -1.71 13.27
CA ALA A 29 -10.48 -2.60 14.12
C ALA A 29 -11.05 -2.69 15.54
N LYS A 30 -11.15 -1.50 16.17
CA LYS A 30 -11.55 -1.33 17.55
C LYS A 30 -12.97 -1.88 17.78
N ARG A 31 -13.87 -1.67 16.81
CA ARG A 31 -15.25 -2.13 16.90
C ARG A 31 -15.41 -3.64 16.71
N MET A 32 -14.58 -4.25 15.87
CA MET A 32 -14.58 -5.69 15.64
C MET A 32 -13.83 -6.48 16.73
N GLY A 33 -13.21 -5.79 17.70
CA GLY A 33 -12.35 -6.42 18.70
C GLY A 33 -11.09 -7.04 18.10
N VAL A 34 -10.71 -6.55 16.91
CA VAL A 34 -9.55 -7.03 16.15
C VAL A 34 -8.35 -6.15 16.49
N SER A 35 -7.15 -6.73 16.54
CA SER A 35 -5.94 -5.97 16.84
C SER A 35 -5.71 -4.86 15.81
N PRO A 36 -5.19 -3.68 16.21
CA PRO A 36 -4.80 -2.62 15.28
C PRO A 36 -3.89 -3.11 14.14
N LEU A 37 -3.13 -4.17 14.39
CA LEU A 37 -2.22 -4.74 13.40
C LEU A 37 -2.94 -5.49 12.28
N LEU A 38 -3.98 -6.28 12.57
CA LEU A 38 -4.77 -6.91 11.49
C LEU A 38 -5.42 -5.85 10.60
N THR A 39 -5.72 -4.69 11.16
CA THR A 39 -6.26 -3.56 10.41
C THR A 39 -5.24 -2.89 9.51
N GLY A 40 -4.01 -2.67 10.00
CA GLY A 40 -2.91 -2.21 9.16
C GLY A 40 -2.59 -3.21 8.04
N LEU A 41 -2.50 -4.49 8.38
CA LEU A 41 -2.14 -5.56 7.45
C LEU A 41 -3.24 -5.86 6.41
N VAL A 42 -4.51 -5.91 6.84
CA VAL A 42 -5.62 -6.34 5.98
C VAL A 42 -6.37 -5.17 5.39
N VAL A 43 -6.79 -4.19 6.20
CA VAL A 43 -7.65 -3.10 5.69
C VAL A 43 -6.81 -2.06 4.95
N VAL A 44 -5.71 -1.62 5.55
CA VAL A 44 -4.82 -0.64 4.91
C VAL A 44 -4.03 -1.32 3.79
N GLY A 45 -3.39 -2.47 4.07
CA GLY A 45 -2.60 -3.21 3.07
C GLY A 45 -3.39 -3.59 1.80
N PHE A 46 -4.54 -4.26 1.92
CA PHE A 46 -5.34 -4.55 0.71
C PHE A 46 -6.02 -3.29 0.14
N GLY A 47 -6.35 -2.32 0.99
CA GLY A 47 -6.99 -1.08 0.56
C GLY A 47 -6.08 -0.26 -0.35
N THR A 48 -4.82 -0.05 0.06
CA THR A 48 -3.85 0.71 -0.74
C THR A 48 -3.44 -0.04 -1.99
N SER A 49 -3.32 -1.38 -1.94
CA SER A 49 -2.92 -2.19 -3.09
C SER A 49 -4.09 -2.62 -4.00
N ALA A 50 -5.29 -2.10 -3.76
CA ALA A 50 -6.45 -2.33 -4.61
C ALA A 50 -6.24 -1.81 -6.06
N PRO A 51 -5.64 -0.62 -6.29
CA PRO A 51 -5.34 -0.13 -7.64
C PRO A 51 -4.39 -1.05 -8.39
N GLU A 52 -3.33 -1.53 -7.74
CA GLU A 52 -2.39 -2.51 -8.31
C GLU A 52 -3.11 -3.79 -8.69
N LEU A 53 -3.97 -4.31 -7.82
CA LEU A 53 -4.76 -5.50 -8.10
C LEU A 53 -5.65 -5.28 -9.32
N VAL A 54 -6.34 -4.14 -9.41
CA VAL A 54 -7.22 -3.82 -10.55
C VAL A 54 -6.41 -3.71 -11.83
N VAL A 55 -5.27 -3.03 -11.82
CA VAL A 55 -4.39 -2.88 -13.01
C VAL A 55 -3.83 -4.24 -13.45
N SER A 56 -3.33 -5.05 -12.52
CA SER A 56 -2.79 -6.37 -12.84
C SER A 56 -3.87 -7.35 -13.32
N VAL A 57 -5.08 -7.30 -12.76
CA VAL A 57 -6.20 -8.13 -13.20
C VAL A 57 -6.72 -7.69 -14.57
N ASP A 58 -6.90 -6.39 -14.81
CA ASP A 58 -7.32 -5.87 -16.12
C ASP A 58 -6.29 -6.22 -17.20
N ALA A 59 -4.99 -6.04 -16.92
CA ALA A 59 -3.91 -6.45 -17.81
C ALA A 59 -3.92 -7.96 -18.11
N ALA A 60 -4.14 -8.80 -17.10
CA ALA A 60 -4.25 -10.25 -17.29
C ALA A 60 -5.46 -10.66 -18.14
N ILE A 61 -6.63 -10.02 -17.92
CA ILE A 61 -7.85 -10.26 -18.71
C ILE A 61 -7.67 -9.82 -20.17
N ARG A 62 -6.89 -8.76 -20.41
CA ARG A 62 -6.56 -8.23 -21.74
C ARG A 62 -5.41 -8.97 -22.43
N GLU A 63 -4.97 -10.09 -21.89
CA GLU A 63 -3.86 -10.90 -22.42
C GLU A 63 -2.53 -10.11 -22.50
N GLN A 64 -2.30 -9.21 -21.54
CA GLN A 64 -1.07 -8.41 -21.39
C GLN A 64 -0.30 -8.81 -20.11
N PRO A 65 0.23 -10.05 -20.01
CA PRO A 65 0.84 -10.57 -18.79
C PRO A 65 2.08 -9.79 -18.36
N ASP A 66 2.84 -9.22 -19.30
CA ASP A 66 4.03 -8.42 -19.01
C ASP A 66 3.70 -7.16 -18.19
N ILE A 67 2.55 -6.54 -18.47
CA ILE A 67 2.07 -5.37 -17.71
C ILE A 67 1.66 -5.80 -16.30
N ALA A 68 0.97 -6.93 -16.17
CA ALA A 68 0.54 -7.44 -14.87
C ALA A 68 1.73 -7.78 -13.96
N VAL A 69 2.74 -8.48 -14.49
CA VAL A 69 3.98 -8.84 -13.78
C VAL A 69 4.82 -7.60 -13.50
N GLY A 70 4.98 -6.72 -14.49
CA GLY A 70 5.71 -5.46 -14.34
C GLY A 70 5.12 -4.57 -13.24
N ASN A 71 3.79 -4.48 -13.16
CA ASN A 71 3.09 -3.76 -12.10
C ASN A 71 3.37 -4.36 -10.71
N ILE A 72 3.27 -5.69 -10.55
CA ILE A 72 3.49 -6.36 -9.26
C ILE A 72 4.96 -6.20 -8.80
N VAL A 73 5.91 -6.48 -9.69
CA VAL A 73 7.34 -6.42 -9.37
C VAL A 73 7.77 -4.98 -9.12
N GLY A 74 7.37 -4.04 -10.00
CA GLY A 74 7.66 -2.63 -9.88
C GLY A 74 7.13 -2.02 -8.58
N SER A 75 5.88 -2.31 -8.22
CA SER A 75 5.26 -1.80 -6.99
C SER A 75 5.98 -2.30 -5.74
N ASN A 76 6.39 -3.58 -5.69
CA ASN A 76 7.16 -4.10 -4.56
C ASN A 76 8.57 -3.48 -4.45
N ILE A 77 9.24 -3.26 -5.57
CA ILE A 77 10.53 -2.55 -5.60
C ILE A 77 10.36 -1.10 -5.11
N GLY A 78 9.34 -0.40 -5.60
CA GLY A 78 9.00 0.96 -5.17
C GLY A 78 8.68 1.04 -3.68
N ASN A 79 7.88 0.11 -3.17
CA ASN A 79 7.53 0.05 -1.75
C ASN A 79 8.76 -0.08 -0.85
N ILE A 80 9.72 -0.94 -1.20
CA ILE A 80 10.91 -1.19 -0.38
C ILE A 80 11.97 -0.10 -0.54
N LEU A 81 12.28 0.30 -1.78
CA LEU A 81 13.40 1.22 -2.03
C LEU A 81 13.00 2.68 -1.92
N LEU A 82 11.85 3.06 -2.48
CA LEU A 82 11.40 4.44 -2.52
C LEU A 82 10.60 4.80 -1.26
N ILE A 83 9.51 4.07 -0.99
CA ILE A 83 8.56 4.47 0.07
C ILE A 83 9.14 4.21 1.46
N LEU A 84 9.57 2.98 1.73
CA LEU A 84 10.21 2.61 2.99
C LEU A 84 11.52 3.40 3.20
N GLY A 85 12.32 3.58 2.14
CA GLY A 85 13.52 4.41 2.17
C GLY A 85 13.23 5.86 2.53
N LEU A 86 12.20 6.48 1.94
CA LEU A 86 11.77 7.83 2.26
C LEU A 86 11.27 7.93 3.71
N CYS A 87 10.45 6.96 4.16
CA CYS A 87 9.97 6.93 5.53
C CYS A 87 11.12 6.82 6.54
N ALA A 88 12.15 6.02 6.25
CA ALA A 88 13.33 5.89 7.11
C ALA A 88 14.17 7.18 7.18
N VAL A 89 14.17 8.00 6.12
CA VAL A 89 14.79 9.33 6.14
C VAL A 89 13.97 10.34 6.94
N ILE A 90 12.64 10.30 6.83
CA ILE A 90 11.72 11.21 7.54
C ILE A 90 11.73 10.91 9.05
N CYS A 91 11.53 9.64 9.41
CA CYS A 91 11.42 9.19 10.80
C CYS A 91 12.21 7.88 10.95
N PRO A 92 13.45 7.91 11.47
CA PRO A 92 14.23 6.71 11.73
C PRO A 92 13.46 5.73 12.64
N MET A 93 13.11 4.56 12.09
CA MET A 93 12.24 3.60 12.77
C MET A 93 13.06 2.63 13.64
N ASN A 94 12.81 2.63 14.95
CA ASN A 94 13.27 1.57 15.84
C ASN A 94 12.31 0.38 15.74
N VAL A 95 12.67 -0.62 14.93
CA VAL A 95 11.88 -1.85 14.75
C VAL A 95 12.45 -2.95 15.65
N HIS A 96 11.58 -3.73 16.29
CA HIS A 96 12.03 -4.86 17.11
C HIS A 96 12.75 -5.91 16.23
N PRO A 97 13.99 -6.34 16.54
CA PRO A 97 14.77 -7.21 15.67
C PRO A 97 14.07 -8.53 15.31
N LEU A 98 13.25 -9.05 16.22
CA LEU A 98 12.49 -10.28 16.00
C LEU A 98 11.41 -10.11 14.93
N ALA A 99 10.66 -9.00 14.96
CA ALA A 99 9.62 -8.69 13.98
C ALA A 99 10.23 -8.42 12.60
N LEU A 100 11.32 -7.62 12.57
CA LEU A 100 12.04 -7.36 11.33
C LEU A 100 12.60 -8.63 10.69
N ARG A 101 13.18 -9.54 11.49
CA ARG A 101 13.70 -10.82 10.98
C ARG A 101 12.58 -11.72 10.51
N ARG A 102 11.45 -11.76 11.22
CA ARG A 102 10.26 -12.53 10.87
C ARG A 102 9.75 -12.12 9.48
N ASP A 103 9.40 -10.85 9.32
CA ASP A 103 8.70 -10.35 8.13
C ASP A 103 9.67 -10.16 6.97
N GLY A 104 10.91 -9.71 7.25
CA GLY A 104 11.96 -9.59 6.24
C GLY A 104 12.34 -10.93 5.60
N VAL A 105 12.42 -12.01 6.38
CA VAL A 105 12.68 -13.35 5.82
C VAL A 105 11.52 -13.81 4.94
N VAL A 106 10.28 -13.55 5.34
CA VAL A 106 9.10 -13.91 4.53
C VAL A 106 9.10 -13.15 3.20
N VAL A 107 9.35 -11.84 3.21
CA VAL A 107 9.39 -11.03 1.98
C VAL A 107 10.49 -11.53 1.02
N VAL A 108 11.69 -11.80 1.54
CA VAL A 108 12.79 -12.34 0.73
C VAL A 108 12.45 -13.73 0.19
N ALA A 109 11.92 -14.62 1.02
CA ALA A 109 11.53 -15.98 0.60
C ALA A 109 10.42 -15.96 -0.46
N ALA A 110 9.40 -15.12 -0.27
CA ALA A 110 8.31 -14.94 -1.23
C ALA A 110 8.82 -14.37 -2.57
N SER A 111 9.74 -13.41 -2.52
CA SER A 111 10.36 -12.82 -3.72
C SER A 111 11.19 -13.85 -4.49
N LEU A 112 12.01 -14.65 -3.79
CA LEU A 112 12.79 -15.72 -4.41
C LEU A 112 11.89 -16.81 -5.00
N LEU A 113 10.84 -17.20 -4.29
CA LEU A 113 9.86 -18.16 -4.80
C LEU A 113 9.18 -17.62 -6.06
N PHE A 114 8.76 -16.35 -6.06
CA PHE A 114 8.16 -15.72 -7.23
C PHE A 114 9.10 -15.78 -8.45
N ILE A 115 10.40 -15.49 -8.26
CA ILE A 115 11.41 -15.60 -9.32
C ILE A 115 11.49 -17.04 -9.87
N VAL A 116 11.48 -18.04 -8.99
CA VAL A 116 11.53 -19.45 -9.40
C VAL A 116 10.27 -19.85 -10.17
N LEU A 117 9.08 -19.46 -9.70
CA LEU A 117 7.82 -19.78 -10.36
C LEU A 117 7.67 -19.06 -11.71
N ALA A 118 8.15 -17.83 -11.81
CA ALA A 118 8.13 -17.04 -13.04
C ALA A 118 9.25 -17.40 -14.03
N TRP A 119 10.20 -18.26 -13.65
CA TRP A 119 11.40 -18.58 -14.44
C TRP A 119 11.08 -19.20 -15.82
N SER A 120 10.00 -19.95 -15.92
CA SER A 120 9.52 -20.55 -17.17
C SER A 120 8.90 -19.54 -18.14
N GLY A 121 8.74 -18.27 -17.73
CA GLY A 121 8.11 -17.21 -18.51
C GLY A 121 6.57 -17.24 -18.48
N ALA A 122 5.95 -18.15 -17.73
CA ALA A 122 4.50 -18.22 -17.60
C ALA A 122 4.09 -18.59 -16.17
N LEU A 123 3.21 -17.79 -15.58
CA LEU A 123 2.52 -18.12 -14.34
C LEU A 123 1.17 -18.74 -14.66
N GLY A 124 1.02 -20.02 -14.38
CA GLY A 124 -0.22 -20.76 -14.57
C GLY A 124 -1.12 -20.71 -13.34
N ARG A 125 -2.22 -21.48 -13.42
CA ARG A 125 -3.20 -21.60 -12.33
C ARG A 125 -2.63 -22.26 -11.09
N TRP A 126 -1.66 -23.16 -11.24
CA TRP A 126 -1.05 -23.87 -10.12
C TRP A 126 -0.12 -22.96 -9.31
N GLU A 127 0.68 -22.16 -9.99
CA GLU A 127 1.55 -21.15 -9.39
C GLU A 127 0.71 -20.09 -8.65
N ALA A 128 -0.39 -19.64 -9.27
CA ALA A 128 -1.32 -18.71 -8.65
C ALA A 128 -2.00 -19.31 -7.40
N ALA A 129 -2.46 -20.56 -7.46
CA ALA A 129 -3.07 -21.24 -6.32
C ALA A 129 -2.08 -21.42 -5.17
N LEU A 130 -0.82 -21.75 -5.47
CA LEU A 130 0.26 -21.85 -4.48
C LEU A 130 0.52 -20.50 -3.80
N LEU A 131 0.66 -19.41 -4.57
CA LEU A 131 0.89 -18.07 -4.03
C LEU A 131 -0.28 -17.59 -3.16
N LEU A 132 -1.53 -17.84 -3.57
CA LEU A 132 -2.72 -17.52 -2.77
C LEU A 132 -2.79 -18.35 -1.48
N ALA A 133 -2.46 -19.64 -1.54
CA ALA A 133 -2.42 -20.49 -0.35
C ALA A 133 -1.36 -20.00 0.64
N MET A 134 -0.18 -19.60 0.14
CA MET A 134 0.89 -19.03 0.96
C MET A 134 0.52 -17.68 1.57
N LEU A 135 -0.11 -16.79 0.79
CA LEU A 135 -0.64 -15.52 1.30
C LEU A 135 -1.62 -15.77 2.45
N THR A 136 -2.57 -16.69 2.25
CA THR A 136 -3.56 -17.04 3.28
C THR A 136 -2.90 -17.63 4.52
N ALA A 137 -1.94 -18.55 4.34
CA ALA A 137 -1.18 -19.14 5.44
C ALA A 137 -0.38 -18.09 6.22
N TYR A 138 0.27 -17.16 5.53
CA TYR A 138 1.00 -16.05 6.16
C TYR A 138 0.07 -15.15 6.97
N LEU A 139 -1.07 -14.73 6.41
CA LEU A 139 -2.05 -13.90 7.13
C LEU A 139 -2.58 -14.59 8.39
N MET A 140 -2.90 -15.89 8.30
CA MET A 140 -3.34 -16.68 9.47
C MET A 140 -2.24 -16.80 10.52
N TRP A 141 -1.00 -17.06 10.11
CA TRP A 141 0.14 -17.18 11.01
C TRP A 141 0.51 -15.86 11.69
N ALA A 142 0.53 -14.76 10.93
CA ALA A 142 0.77 -13.42 11.47
C ALA A 142 -0.29 -13.07 12.53
N TYR A 143 -1.57 -13.32 12.21
CA TYR A 143 -2.68 -13.13 13.13
C TYR A 143 -2.53 -13.91 14.45
N TRP A 144 -2.21 -15.21 14.37
CA TRP A 144 -2.06 -16.03 15.58
C TRP A 144 -0.84 -15.66 16.40
N THR A 145 0.29 -15.34 15.74
CA THR A 145 1.54 -14.99 16.41
C THR A 145 1.36 -13.75 17.28
N GLU A 146 0.67 -12.74 16.76
CA GLU A 146 0.44 -11.49 17.50
C GLU A 146 -0.70 -11.55 18.49
N ARG A 147 -1.73 -12.37 18.23
CA ARG A 147 -2.74 -12.64 19.26
C ARG A 147 -2.12 -13.26 20.51
N ASN A 148 -1.08 -14.07 20.33
CA ASN A 148 -0.41 -14.79 21.42
C ASN A 148 0.81 -14.05 22.00
N GLN A 149 1.36 -13.06 21.29
CA GLN A 149 2.47 -12.25 21.78
C GLN A 149 2.00 -10.82 22.04
N SER A 150 2.06 -10.39 23.31
CA SER A 150 1.97 -8.98 23.71
C SER A 150 3.22 -8.23 23.23
N LEU A 151 3.38 -8.08 21.92
CA LEU A 151 4.49 -7.32 21.34
C LEU A 151 4.28 -5.82 21.64
N PRO A 152 5.34 -5.06 21.99
CA PRO A 152 5.27 -3.61 22.22
C PRO A 152 4.72 -2.80 21.03
N GLU A 153 4.68 -3.39 19.84
CA GLU A 153 4.06 -2.83 18.65
C GLU A 153 2.53 -2.66 18.82
N ALA A 154 1.88 -3.55 19.57
CA ALA A 154 0.47 -3.40 19.95
C ALA A 154 0.25 -2.23 20.92
N GLU A 155 1.21 -1.94 21.81
CA GLU A 155 1.15 -0.77 22.71
C GLU A 155 1.39 0.54 21.93
N MET A 156 2.33 0.57 20.98
CA MET A 156 2.60 1.74 20.14
C MET A 156 1.41 2.08 19.22
N HIS A 157 0.74 1.07 18.66
CA HIS A 157 -0.50 1.26 17.91
C HIS A 157 -1.72 1.57 18.79
N SER A 158 -1.71 1.17 20.07
CA SER A 158 -2.74 1.57 21.03
C SER A 158 -2.62 3.05 21.42
N ALA A 159 -1.39 3.58 21.54
CA ALA A 159 -1.13 4.99 21.79
C ALA A 159 -1.50 5.88 20.58
N GLU A 160 -1.18 5.45 19.34
CA GLU A 160 -1.67 6.11 18.10
C GLU A 160 -3.21 6.08 18.01
N ALA A 161 -3.85 4.99 18.43
CA ALA A 161 -5.30 4.87 18.47
C ALA A 161 -5.97 5.68 19.60
N GLU A 162 -5.21 6.07 20.63
CA GLU A 162 -5.68 6.89 21.77
C GLU A 162 -5.48 8.40 21.49
N GLU A 163 -4.47 8.79 20.70
CA GLU A 163 -4.31 10.16 20.18
C GLU A 163 -5.35 10.56 19.11
N LEU A 164 -6.06 9.58 18.51
CA LEU A 164 -7.17 9.85 17.60
C LEU A 164 -8.39 10.37 18.37
N SER A 165 -8.40 11.67 18.65
CA SER A 165 -9.50 12.41 19.29
C SER A 165 -10.79 12.53 18.46
N ALA A 166 -10.94 11.80 17.34
CA ALA A 166 -12.14 11.79 16.50
C ALA A 166 -12.33 10.48 15.70
N ILE A 167 -12.30 9.33 16.37
CA ILE A 167 -12.60 8.04 15.72
C ILE A 167 -14.09 7.97 15.36
N PRO A 168 -14.47 7.64 14.12
CA PRO A 168 -15.87 7.39 13.74
C PRO A 168 -16.56 6.38 14.66
N SER A 169 -17.62 6.80 15.32
CA SER A 169 -18.33 5.97 16.33
C SER A 169 -19.43 5.07 15.74
N SER A 170 -19.92 5.36 14.54
CA SER A 170 -20.96 4.58 13.86
C SER A 170 -20.39 3.72 12.72
N THR A 171 -20.91 2.50 12.54
CA THR A 171 -20.47 1.58 11.48
C THR A 171 -20.61 2.22 10.10
N ALA A 172 -21.66 3.01 9.90
CA ALA A 172 -21.88 3.76 8.67
C ALA A 172 -20.74 4.76 8.42
N MET A 173 -20.32 5.54 9.43
CA MET A 173 -19.20 6.48 9.28
C MET A 173 -17.86 5.75 9.08
N ILE A 174 -17.67 4.58 9.66
CA ILE A 174 -16.48 3.74 9.41
C ILE A 174 -16.42 3.33 7.94
N ILE A 175 -17.52 2.80 7.41
CA ILE A 175 -17.61 2.39 6.00
C ILE A 175 -17.42 3.60 5.08
N VAL A 176 -18.06 4.73 5.38
CA VAL A 176 -17.90 5.98 4.62
C VAL A 176 -16.45 6.43 4.64
N ALA A 177 -15.78 6.43 5.79
CA ALA A 177 -14.38 6.84 5.90
C ALA A 177 -13.43 5.94 5.07
N LEU A 178 -13.67 4.63 5.08
CA LEU A 178 -12.90 3.66 4.28
C LEU A 178 -13.12 3.87 2.77
N VAL A 179 -14.39 3.90 2.34
CA VAL A 179 -14.75 4.01 0.92
C VAL A 179 -14.35 5.37 0.37
N LEU A 180 -14.66 6.46 1.08
CA LEU A 180 -14.29 7.81 0.67
C LEU A 180 -12.76 7.97 0.66
N GLY A 181 -12.06 7.44 1.67
CA GLY A 181 -10.61 7.44 1.73
C GLY A 181 -9.99 6.77 0.51
N LEU A 182 -10.49 5.59 0.14
CA LEU A 182 -10.03 4.87 -1.05
C LEU A 182 -10.32 5.64 -2.35
N ILE A 183 -11.53 6.19 -2.50
CA ILE A 183 -11.89 7.01 -3.68
C ILE A 183 -10.97 8.22 -3.81
N MET A 184 -10.68 8.91 -2.70
CA MET A 184 -9.79 10.07 -2.70
C MET A 184 -8.33 9.69 -2.99
N LEU A 185 -7.86 8.54 -2.49
CA LEU A 185 -6.52 8.04 -2.80
C LEU A 185 -6.38 7.71 -4.30
N ILE A 186 -7.35 6.98 -4.86
CA ILE A 186 -7.34 6.59 -6.27
C ILE A 186 -7.46 7.84 -7.16
N GLY A 187 -8.45 8.70 -6.91
CA GLY A 187 -8.64 9.93 -7.68
C GLY A 187 -7.48 10.90 -7.53
N GLY A 188 -6.91 10.99 -6.33
CA GLY A 188 -5.73 11.79 -6.04
C GLY A 188 -4.48 11.31 -6.80
N SER A 189 -4.23 9.99 -6.81
CA SER A 189 -3.16 9.38 -7.60
C SER A 189 -3.32 9.68 -9.09
N GLN A 190 -4.51 9.48 -9.66
CA GLN A 190 -4.77 9.76 -11.08
C GLN A 190 -4.55 11.23 -11.44
N LEU A 191 -5.01 12.15 -10.59
CA LEU A 191 -4.86 13.58 -10.82
C LEU A 191 -3.41 14.04 -10.67
N LEU A 192 -2.69 13.48 -9.70
CA LEU A 192 -1.26 13.72 -9.50
C LEU A 192 -0.47 13.24 -10.72
N LEU A 193 -0.74 12.02 -11.21
CA LEU A 193 -0.11 11.46 -12.40
C LEU A 193 -0.38 12.31 -13.64
N TYR A 194 -1.63 12.72 -13.85
CA TYR A 194 -1.97 13.63 -14.96
C TYR A 194 -1.15 14.93 -14.91
N GLY A 195 -1.03 15.54 -13.72
CA GLY A 195 -0.22 16.73 -13.52
C GLY A 195 1.27 16.49 -13.75
N ALA A 196 1.81 15.40 -13.19
CA ALA A 196 3.23 15.05 -13.28
C ALA A 196 3.66 14.72 -14.72
N ILE A 197 2.88 13.91 -15.43
CA ILE A 197 3.11 13.55 -16.83
C ILE A 197 3.04 14.80 -17.72
N GLY A 198 1.99 15.62 -17.55
CA GLY A 198 1.81 16.83 -18.35
C GLY A 198 2.92 17.87 -18.14
N LEU A 199 3.41 18.03 -16.90
CA LEU A 199 4.58 18.87 -16.64
C LEU A 199 5.86 18.30 -17.25
N ALA A 200 6.12 17.00 -17.07
CA ALA A 200 7.31 16.35 -17.62
C ALA A 200 7.38 16.47 -19.15
N GLN A 201 6.25 16.28 -19.84
CA GLN A 201 6.14 16.48 -21.29
C GLN A 201 6.37 17.96 -21.67
N SER A 202 5.87 18.92 -20.88
CA SER A 202 6.02 20.35 -21.18
C SER A 202 7.47 20.84 -21.10
N ILE A 203 8.33 20.14 -20.37
CA ILE A 203 9.78 20.42 -20.28
C ILE A 203 10.63 19.50 -21.16
N GLY A 204 9.99 18.72 -22.05
CA GLY A 204 10.67 17.91 -23.06
C GLY A 204 11.20 16.56 -22.58
N ILE A 205 10.74 16.04 -21.44
CA ILE A 205 11.09 14.67 -21.00
C ILE A 205 10.38 13.67 -21.92
N SER A 206 11.12 12.67 -22.38
CA SER A 206 10.58 11.65 -23.28
C SER A 206 9.54 10.76 -22.60
N GLU A 207 8.55 10.31 -23.37
CA GLU A 207 7.51 9.39 -22.89
C GLU A 207 8.10 8.09 -22.31
N ALA A 208 9.22 7.62 -22.86
CA ALA A 208 9.94 6.46 -22.33
C ALA A 208 10.42 6.70 -20.89
N VAL A 209 11.04 7.85 -20.62
CA VAL A 209 11.52 8.19 -19.27
C VAL A 209 10.33 8.38 -18.31
N ILE A 210 9.25 9.00 -18.76
CA ILE A 210 8.02 9.18 -17.97
C ILE A 210 7.40 7.83 -17.61
N GLY A 211 7.29 6.92 -18.58
CA GLY A 211 6.75 5.58 -18.38
C GLY A 211 7.58 4.74 -17.42
N LEU A 212 8.91 4.77 -17.55
CA LEU A 212 9.85 4.03 -16.71
C LEU A 212 9.97 4.58 -15.27
N THR A 213 9.57 5.83 -15.03
CA THR A 213 9.72 6.48 -13.72
C THR A 213 8.37 6.87 -13.11
N ILE A 214 7.73 7.91 -13.63
CA ILE A 214 6.51 8.51 -13.06
C ILE A 214 5.34 7.52 -13.06
N VAL A 215 5.11 6.80 -14.17
CA VAL A 215 3.98 5.87 -14.28
C VAL A 215 4.20 4.63 -13.40
N ALA A 216 5.43 4.11 -13.37
CA ALA A 216 5.78 2.95 -12.55
C ALA A 216 5.59 3.19 -11.05
N VAL A 217 5.83 4.41 -10.57
CA VAL A 217 5.57 4.82 -9.17
C VAL A 217 4.09 5.16 -8.95
N GLY A 218 3.37 5.47 -10.02
CA GLY A 218 2.01 6.01 -9.99
C GLY A 218 0.97 5.13 -9.29
N THR A 219 1.04 3.82 -9.52
CA THR A 219 0.13 2.86 -8.91
C THR A 219 0.30 2.79 -7.40
N SER A 220 1.54 2.97 -6.91
CA SER A 220 1.90 2.93 -5.49
C SER A 220 1.88 4.31 -4.80
N LEU A 221 1.31 5.34 -5.44
CA LEU A 221 1.08 6.63 -4.80
C LEU A 221 0.15 6.55 -3.58
N PRO A 222 -0.90 5.71 -3.55
CA PRO A 222 -1.72 5.51 -2.36
C PRO A 222 -0.92 4.99 -1.16
N GLU A 223 -0.10 3.95 -1.37
CA GLU A 223 0.84 3.39 -0.40
C GLU A 223 1.80 4.47 0.10
N MET A 224 2.43 5.19 -0.83
CA MET A 224 3.36 6.27 -0.49
C MET A 224 2.69 7.32 0.39
N ALA A 225 1.48 7.76 0.03
CA ALA A 225 0.74 8.76 0.80
C ALA A 225 0.43 8.26 2.21
N VAL A 226 -0.12 7.05 2.34
CA VAL A 226 -0.47 6.46 3.64
C VAL A 226 0.78 6.25 4.51
N SER A 227 1.87 5.72 3.96
CA SER A 227 3.11 5.48 4.70
C SER A 227 3.79 6.78 5.14
N VAL A 228 3.84 7.80 4.28
CA VAL A 228 4.41 9.11 4.62
C VAL A 228 3.56 9.81 5.67
N ILE A 229 2.23 9.77 5.56
CA ILE A 229 1.34 10.33 6.59
C ILE A 229 1.54 9.63 7.94
N ALA A 230 1.69 8.31 7.94
CA ALA A 230 1.99 7.56 9.16
C ALA A 230 3.36 7.96 9.74
N ALA A 231 4.39 8.08 8.90
CA ALA A 231 5.73 8.49 9.32
C ALA A 231 5.79 9.91 9.88
N LEU A 232 4.97 10.84 9.37
CA LEU A 232 4.89 12.23 9.84
C LEU A 232 4.10 12.40 11.15
N ARG A 233 3.37 11.37 11.59
CA ARG A 233 2.53 11.41 12.79
C ARG A 233 3.18 10.80 14.04
N ARG A 234 4.34 10.17 13.89
CA ARG A 234 5.17 9.69 15.02
C ARG A 234 6.10 10.78 15.52
#